data_AF-A0A9D3PKR4-F1
#
_entry.id   AF-A0A9D3PKR4-F1
#
_cell.length_a   1.000
_cell.length_b   1.000
_cell.length_c   1.000
_cell.angle_alpha   90.00
_cell.angle_beta   90.00
_cell.angle_gamma   90.00
#
_symmetry.space_group_name_H-M   'P 1'
#
loop_
_entity.id
_entity.type
_entity.pdbx_description
1 polymer ?
#
loop_
_entity_poly.entity_id
_entity_poly.type
_entity_poly.pdbx_seq_one_letter_code
_entity_poly.pdbx_strand_id
1 'polypeptide(L)'
;MEHMFKFIFPIGTKILKPFHEWLHFGSNITFHLYISNKFIGCLSIILNQNGHTFPSGFSFYFKLNFRYVEECRTANMAARCVLRRWCSTAAQSKGTRWERLQNKRIVVWCRSLLADYKEACREVVVGSWERPFKASAYIGLLGGLWACYYTNPEDTSFETSLLEAANQLGLLSPWIRNGTSDGHVQSLVRLRNEGRLRYASLGVASLAYRAEYDPAVGLYEARCSFLSVPWRELPNRVLDVGFAGRWWVLDAKMKDYDVNEEEFRRLPPSLAATAPPSAQETERNERLHEESWKPLVMSQEVIDQAESESAGQDTQTPTPTDTQTETKSTAVTE
;
A
#
# COMPACT_ATOMS: atom_id res chain seq x y z
N MET A 1 -2.93 26.43 -34.63
CA MET A 1 -1.76 25.52 -34.57
C MET A 1 -2.18 24.30 -33.77
N GLU A 2 -3.08 23.44 -34.25
CA GLU A 2 -2.86 22.43 -35.31
C GLU A 2 -1.47 21.79 -35.24
N HIS A 3 -1.36 20.58 -34.68
CA HIS A 3 -1.30 19.36 -35.50
C HIS A 3 -1.41 18.08 -34.65
N MET A 4 -2.51 17.37 -34.92
CA MET A 4 -2.78 15.96 -34.69
C MET A 4 -1.79 15.09 -35.51
N PHE A 5 -1.26 14.01 -34.94
CA PHE A 5 -0.75 12.87 -35.71
C PHE A 5 -1.42 11.58 -35.23
N LYS A 6 -2.44 11.15 -35.98
CA LYS A 6 -2.95 9.77 -36.04
C LYS A 6 -2.01 8.95 -36.93
N PHE A 7 -1.66 7.76 -36.50
CA PHE A 7 -1.24 6.67 -37.38
C PHE A 7 -2.18 5.47 -37.17
N ILE A 8 -2.79 5.00 -38.26
CA ILE A 8 -3.57 3.77 -38.35
C ILE A 8 -3.09 2.99 -39.57
N PHE A 9 -3.04 1.65 -39.42
CA PHE A 9 -3.30 0.53 -40.36
C PHE A 9 -2.19 -0.56 -40.29
N PRO A 10 -2.48 -1.85 -40.59
CA PRO A 10 -3.41 -2.77 -39.90
C PRO A 10 -2.87 -4.23 -39.79
N ILE A 11 -3.61 -5.11 -39.11
CA ILE A 11 -3.77 -6.59 -39.24
C ILE A 11 -4.30 -6.99 -37.84
N GLY A 12 -5.58 -7.28 -37.63
CA GLY A 12 -6.25 -8.45 -38.19
C GLY A 12 -6.54 -9.47 -37.06
N THR A 13 -7.31 -9.04 -36.06
CA THR A 13 -8.29 -9.79 -35.25
C THR A 13 -8.02 -11.24 -34.84
N LYS A 14 -8.06 -11.55 -33.53
CA LYS A 14 -9.25 -12.05 -32.81
C LYS A 14 -8.90 -12.49 -31.37
N ILE A 15 -9.80 -12.10 -30.45
CA ILE A 15 -9.97 -12.55 -29.05
C ILE A 15 -9.04 -11.90 -28.02
N LEU A 16 -9.53 -10.82 -27.40
CA LEU A 16 -9.56 -10.71 -25.94
C LEU A 16 -10.74 -9.79 -25.56
N LYS A 17 -11.79 -10.38 -25.00
CA LYS A 17 -12.84 -9.67 -24.25
C LYS A 17 -12.26 -9.21 -22.90
N PRO A 18 -12.82 -8.16 -22.27
CA PRO A 18 -12.29 -7.60 -21.03
C PRO A 18 -12.36 -8.63 -19.89
N PHE A 19 -11.22 -8.83 -19.23
CA PHE A 19 -11.00 -9.78 -18.14
C PHE A 19 -11.42 -9.11 -16.81
N HIS A 20 -12.72 -8.90 -16.61
CA HIS A 20 -13.25 -8.27 -15.39
C HIS A 20 -14.26 -9.14 -14.63
N GLU A 21 -14.43 -10.42 -14.95
CA GLU A 21 -15.50 -11.23 -14.33
C GLU A 21 -15.16 -12.69 -14.00
N TRP A 22 -13.89 -13.09 -14.00
CA TRP A 22 -13.52 -14.47 -13.67
C TRP A 22 -12.33 -14.55 -12.71
N LEU A 23 -12.59 -14.31 -11.42
CA LEU A 23 -11.75 -14.80 -10.34
C LEU A 23 -12.64 -15.43 -9.28
N HIS A 24 -13.13 -16.64 -9.58
CA HIS A 24 -13.63 -17.52 -8.54
C HIS A 24 -12.46 -18.06 -7.70
N PHE A 25 -12.66 -17.98 -6.39
CA PHE A 25 -11.79 -18.46 -5.31
C PHE A 25 -11.28 -19.89 -5.55
N GLY A 26 -9.97 -20.12 -5.34
CA GLY A 26 -9.34 -21.45 -5.39
C GLY A 26 -8.70 -21.86 -6.74
N SER A 27 -8.51 -20.93 -7.67
CA SER A 27 -8.00 -21.23 -9.01
C SER A 27 -6.46 -21.39 -9.06
N ASN A 28 -5.97 -22.58 -9.44
CA ASN A 28 -4.57 -22.79 -9.82
C ASN A 28 -4.30 -22.10 -11.17
N ILE A 29 -3.49 -21.04 -11.16
CA ILE A 29 -3.11 -20.34 -12.39
C ILE A 29 -1.76 -20.90 -12.85
N THR A 30 -1.78 -21.60 -14.00
CA THR A 30 -0.58 -22.14 -14.64
C THR A 30 -0.28 -21.37 -15.92
N PHE A 31 0.85 -20.66 -15.93
CA PHE A 31 1.36 -19.96 -17.09
C PHE A 31 2.32 -20.86 -17.86
N HIS A 32 2.06 -21.09 -19.14
CA HIS A 32 2.97 -21.78 -20.04
C HIS A 32 3.81 -20.74 -20.79
N LEU A 33 5.13 -20.76 -20.58
CA LEU A 33 6.04 -19.85 -21.27
C LEU A 33 6.47 -20.47 -22.61
N TYR A 34 6.19 -19.76 -23.70
CA TYR A 34 6.59 -20.13 -25.05
C TYR A 34 7.52 -19.07 -25.65
N ILE A 35 8.64 -19.50 -26.25
CA ILE A 35 9.46 -18.66 -27.14
C ILE A 35 9.54 -19.37 -28.49
N SER A 36 9.23 -18.64 -29.58
CA SER A 36 9.23 -19.17 -30.95
C SER A 36 8.41 -20.47 -31.11
N ASN A 37 7.20 -20.52 -30.54
CA ASN A 37 6.31 -21.69 -30.53
C ASN A 37 6.89 -22.95 -29.88
N LYS A 38 7.97 -22.85 -29.10
CA LYS A 38 8.49 -23.97 -28.29
C LYS A 38 8.22 -23.73 -26.81
N PHE A 39 7.64 -24.76 -26.18
CA PHE A 39 7.31 -24.78 -24.75
C PHE A 39 8.60 -24.88 -23.93
N ILE A 40 8.82 -23.93 -23.03
CA ILE A 40 10.06 -23.83 -22.24
C ILE A 40 9.83 -24.18 -20.76
N GLY A 41 8.60 -24.05 -20.26
CA GLY A 41 8.26 -24.46 -18.90
C GLY A 41 6.88 -23.98 -18.45
N CYS A 42 6.40 -24.58 -17.37
CA CYS A 42 5.21 -24.15 -16.64
C CYS A 42 5.60 -23.41 -15.37
N LEU A 43 4.99 -22.27 -15.13
CA LEU A 43 4.94 -21.62 -13.82
C LEU A 43 3.54 -21.85 -13.25
N SER A 44 3.41 -22.73 -12.27
CA SER A 44 2.17 -22.90 -11.50
C SER A 44 2.26 -22.09 -10.21
N ILE A 45 1.34 -21.14 -10.05
CA ILE A 45 1.20 -20.35 -8.82
C ILE A 45 0.03 -20.96 -8.05
N ILE A 46 0.33 -21.59 -6.91
CA ILE A 46 -0.66 -22.11 -5.97
C ILE A 46 -0.85 -21.05 -4.88
N LEU A 47 -1.99 -20.37 -4.88
CA LEU A 47 -2.39 -19.49 -3.79
C LEU A 47 -3.10 -20.33 -2.72
N ASN A 48 -2.38 -20.69 -1.65
CA ASN A 48 -2.98 -21.38 -0.51
C ASN A 48 -3.15 -20.41 0.66
N GLN A 49 -4.39 -20.08 1.02
CA GLN A 49 -4.69 -19.50 2.33
C GLN A 49 -4.83 -20.65 3.33
N ASN A 50 -3.76 -20.92 4.08
CA ASN A 50 -3.95 -21.63 5.33
C ASN A 50 -4.60 -20.65 6.31
N GLY A 51 -5.88 -20.84 6.56
CA GLY A 51 -6.62 -20.06 7.55
C GLY A 51 -6.07 -20.33 8.94
N HIS A 52 -5.24 -19.44 9.45
CA HIS A 52 -5.13 -19.10 10.87
C HIS A 52 -4.59 -17.68 10.98
N THR A 53 -5.25 -16.92 11.85
CA THR A 53 -5.15 -15.49 12.13
C THR A 53 -3.75 -15.05 12.57
N PHE A 54 -3.10 -14.13 11.83
CA PHE A 54 -2.31 -12.95 12.24
C PHE A 54 -1.56 -12.37 10.99
N PRO A 55 -1.29 -11.05 10.89
CA PRO A 55 -0.95 -10.41 9.62
C PRO A 55 0.55 -10.12 9.50
N SER A 56 1.31 -11.03 8.89
CA SER A 56 2.61 -10.70 8.27
C SER A 56 3.18 -11.94 7.59
N GLY A 57 2.97 -12.08 6.28
CA GLY A 57 3.71 -13.04 5.48
C GLY A 57 2.87 -13.74 4.42
N PHE A 58 3.00 -13.29 3.17
CA PHE A 58 2.73 -14.16 2.03
C PHE A 58 3.93 -15.10 1.86
N SER A 59 3.75 -16.39 2.14
CA SER A 59 4.78 -17.40 1.88
C SER A 59 4.60 -17.96 0.46
N PHE A 60 5.42 -17.48 -0.47
CA PHE A 60 5.45 -17.98 -1.85
C PHE A 60 6.32 -19.24 -1.94
N TYR A 61 5.72 -20.41 -2.17
CA TYR A 61 6.45 -21.62 -2.53
C TYR A 61 6.65 -21.68 -4.04
N PHE A 62 7.87 -21.43 -4.51
CA PHE A 62 8.27 -21.63 -5.90
C PHE A 62 8.81 -23.05 -6.08
N LYS A 63 8.04 -23.93 -6.74
CA LYS A 63 8.52 -25.26 -7.16
C LYS A 63 8.78 -25.24 -8.67
N LEU A 64 10.02 -24.95 -9.05
CA LEU A 64 10.49 -25.02 -10.43
C LEU A 64 10.88 -26.47 -10.74
N ASN A 65 10.18 -27.11 -11.69
CA ASN A 65 10.53 -28.43 -12.21
C ASN A 65 10.92 -28.27 -13.68
N PHE A 66 12.24 -28.22 -13.96
CA PHE A 66 12.77 -28.26 -15.32
C PHE A 66 13.02 -29.72 -15.71
N ARG A 67 12.28 -30.23 -16.70
CA ARG A 67 12.58 -31.51 -17.35
C ARG A 67 13.08 -31.22 -18.76
N TYR A 68 14.37 -31.44 -19.01
CA TYR A 68 15.00 -31.23 -20.31
C TYR A 68 14.88 -32.49 -21.18
N VAL A 69 14.65 -32.31 -22.48
CA VAL A 69 14.85 -33.34 -23.51
C VAL A 69 16.11 -32.95 -24.26
N GLU A 70 17.18 -33.74 -24.10
CA GLU A 70 18.41 -33.62 -24.88
C GLU A 70 18.17 -34.07 -26.31
N GLU A 71 18.66 -33.29 -27.29
CA GLU A 71 18.93 -33.81 -28.62
C GLU A 71 20.34 -33.38 -29.06
N CYS A 72 21.26 -34.34 -28.97
CA CYS A 72 22.61 -34.28 -29.48
C CYS A 72 22.61 -34.17 -31.02
N ARG A 73 23.26 -33.13 -31.57
CA ARG A 73 23.85 -33.21 -32.90
C ARG A 73 25.31 -32.79 -32.85
N THR A 74 26.16 -33.80 -32.84
CA THR A 74 27.56 -33.76 -33.20
C THR A 74 27.71 -33.46 -34.69
N ALA A 75 28.52 -32.46 -35.04
CA ALA A 75 29.17 -32.35 -36.35
C ALA A 75 30.39 -31.43 -36.22
N ASN A 76 31.56 -32.03 -36.01
CA ASN A 76 32.85 -31.37 -36.20
C ASN A 76 33.52 -31.91 -37.46
N MET A 77 34.17 -30.99 -38.16
CA MET A 77 34.78 -31.12 -39.48
C MET A 77 36.14 -31.83 -39.47
N ALA A 78 36.45 -32.52 -40.57
CA ALA A 78 37.73 -32.57 -41.29
C ALA A 78 37.46 -33.36 -42.60
N ALA A 79 38.06 -33.13 -43.77
CA ALA A 79 39.42 -32.73 -44.10
C ALA A 79 39.49 -32.13 -45.53
N ARG A 80 40.62 -31.47 -45.81
CA ARG A 80 41.03 -30.86 -47.08
C ARG A 80 41.43 -31.91 -48.13
N CYS A 81 41.19 -31.63 -49.42
CA CYS A 81 42.23 -31.30 -50.42
C CYS A 81 41.81 -31.58 -51.88
N VAL A 82 42.30 -30.69 -52.76
CA VAL A 82 42.47 -30.77 -54.23
C VAL A 82 41.23 -30.60 -55.12
N LEU A 83 41.16 -29.48 -55.86
CA LEU A 83 41.08 -29.48 -57.33
C LEU A 83 41.22 -28.07 -57.95
N ARG A 84 42.22 -27.96 -58.83
CA ARG A 84 42.30 -27.23 -60.11
C ARG A 84 41.56 -25.88 -60.28
N ARG A 85 42.38 -24.84 -60.46
CA ARG A 85 42.53 -24.00 -61.68
C ARG A 85 41.27 -23.86 -62.57
N TRP A 86 40.68 -22.66 -62.57
CA TRP A 86 40.35 -21.94 -63.80
C TRP A 86 40.11 -20.44 -63.51
N CYS A 87 40.66 -19.60 -64.39
CA CYS A 87 40.37 -18.18 -64.46
C CYS A 87 38.88 -17.96 -64.77
N SER A 88 38.23 -17.10 -63.99
CA SER A 88 36.99 -16.44 -64.39
C SER A 88 37.00 -15.01 -63.85
N THR A 89 37.02 -14.10 -64.80
CA THR A 89 36.60 -12.70 -64.73
C THR A 89 35.68 -12.35 -63.56
N ALA A 90 35.96 -11.21 -62.94
CA ALA A 90 35.10 -10.56 -61.95
C ALA A 90 33.71 -10.29 -62.54
N ALA A 91 32.80 -11.24 -62.36
CA ALA A 91 31.38 -10.97 -62.45
C ALA A 91 31.02 -10.18 -61.19
N GLN A 92 30.84 -8.86 -61.34
CA GLN A 92 30.01 -8.11 -60.40
C GLN A 92 28.62 -8.76 -60.47
N SER A 93 28.37 -9.70 -59.56
CA SER A 93 27.02 -10.19 -59.36
C SER A 93 26.16 -8.98 -59.05
N LYS A 94 25.06 -8.84 -59.79
CA LYS A 94 24.05 -7.84 -59.50
C LYS A 94 23.42 -8.25 -58.17
N GLY A 95 24.09 -7.87 -57.08
CA GLY A 95 23.55 -8.02 -55.74
C GLY A 95 22.14 -7.46 -55.76
N THR A 96 21.22 -8.27 -55.26
CA THR A 96 19.80 -7.93 -55.22
C THR A 96 19.66 -6.53 -54.60
N ARG A 97 18.66 -5.75 -55.02
CA ARG A 97 18.46 -4.38 -54.50
C ARG A 97 18.45 -4.34 -52.96
N TRP A 98 18.09 -5.46 -52.35
CA TRP A 98 18.19 -5.82 -50.93
C TRP A 98 19.60 -5.91 -50.35
N GLU A 99 20.56 -6.58 -51.00
CA GLU A 99 21.97 -6.63 -50.52
C GLU A 99 22.62 -5.24 -50.52
N ARG A 100 22.25 -4.37 -51.47
CA ARG A 100 22.70 -2.97 -51.49
C ARG A 100 22.08 -2.11 -50.37
N LEU A 101 20.89 -2.47 -49.89
CA LEU A 101 20.26 -1.85 -48.72
C LEU A 101 20.84 -2.39 -47.40
N GLN A 102 21.18 -3.69 -47.34
CA GLN A 102 21.80 -4.33 -46.19
C GLN A 102 23.24 -3.87 -45.92
N ASN A 103 23.98 -3.50 -46.98
CA ASN A 103 25.33 -2.94 -46.87
C ASN A 103 25.37 -1.43 -46.56
N LYS A 104 24.21 -0.78 -46.36
CA LYS A 104 24.19 0.58 -45.83
C LYS A 104 24.75 0.54 -44.41
N ARG A 105 25.66 1.46 -44.07
CA ARG A 105 26.31 1.56 -42.75
C ARG A 105 25.30 1.50 -41.59
N ILE A 106 24.10 2.05 -41.77
CA ILE A 106 23.01 2.02 -40.78
C ILE A 106 22.51 0.59 -40.53
N VAL A 107 22.35 -0.25 -41.55
CA VAL A 107 21.87 -1.63 -41.37
C VAL A 107 22.94 -2.51 -40.74
N VAL A 108 24.21 -2.34 -41.12
CA VAL A 108 25.34 -3.01 -40.45
C VAL A 108 25.44 -2.57 -38.99
N TRP A 109 25.27 -1.28 -38.71
CA TRP A 109 25.25 -0.74 -37.35
C TRP A 109 24.06 -1.28 -36.53
N CYS A 110 22.84 -1.26 -37.06
CA CYS A 110 21.67 -1.84 -36.39
C CYS A 110 21.85 -3.34 -36.13
N ARG A 111 22.48 -4.08 -37.06
CA ARG A 111 22.75 -5.51 -36.89
C ARG A 111 23.80 -5.78 -35.83
N SER A 112 24.85 -4.96 -35.75
CA SER A 112 25.84 -5.01 -34.68
C SER A 112 25.18 -4.72 -33.33
N LEU A 113 24.39 -3.64 -33.25
CA LEU A 113 23.68 -3.25 -32.05
C LEU A 113 22.74 -4.36 -31.54
N LEU A 114 21.98 -5.00 -32.44
CA LEU A 114 21.13 -6.15 -32.09
C LEU A 114 21.93 -7.37 -31.64
N ALA A 115 23.12 -7.60 -32.21
CA ALA A 115 23.99 -8.68 -31.77
C ALA A 115 24.54 -8.41 -30.36
N ASP A 116 24.91 -7.16 -30.06
CA ASP A 116 25.40 -6.74 -28.74
C ASP A 116 24.30 -6.89 -27.68
N TYR A 117 23.07 -6.45 -27.96
CA TYR A 117 21.93 -6.67 -27.06
C TYR A 117 21.58 -8.15 -26.89
N LYS A 118 21.68 -8.96 -27.95
CA LYS A 118 21.44 -10.41 -27.87
C LYS A 118 22.46 -11.08 -26.95
N GLU A 119 23.74 -10.73 -27.08
CA GLU A 119 24.78 -11.30 -26.23
C GLU A 119 24.62 -10.83 -24.78
N ALA A 120 24.30 -9.55 -24.55
CA ALA A 120 23.97 -9.04 -23.22
C ALA A 120 22.79 -9.80 -22.58
N CYS A 121 21.71 -10.05 -23.33
CA CYS A 121 20.59 -10.86 -22.84
C CYS A 121 21.01 -12.30 -22.51
N ARG A 122 21.86 -12.91 -23.33
CA ARG A 122 22.39 -14.25 -23.09
C ARG A 122 23.24 -14.29 -21.82
N GLU A 123 24.11 -13.31 -21.61
CA GLU A 123 24.92 -13.16 -20.40
C GLU A 123 24.06 -12.96 -19.15
N VAL A 124 22.98 -12.17 -19.23
CA VAL A 124 22.03 -12.00 -18.11
C VAL A 124 21.38 -13.34 -17.74
N VAL A 125 20.96 -14.14 -18.73
CA VAL A 125 20.36 -15.45 -18.49
C VAL A 125 21.37 -16.39 -17.85
N VAL A 126 22.56 -16.55 -18.44
CA VAL A 126 23.61 -17.43 -17.90
C VAL A 126 24.03 -16.98 -16.51
N GLY A 127 24.24 -15.67 -16.31
CA GLY A 127 24.57 -15.09 -15.01
C GLY A 127 23.49 -15.28 -13.94
N SER A 128 22.22 -15.38 -14.35
CA SER A 128 21.11 -15.67 -13.43
C SER A 128 21.17 -17.11 -12.91
N TRP A 129 21.62 -18.06 -13.72
CA TRP A 129 21.83 -19.46 -13.32
C TRP A 129 23.06 -19.62 -12.44
N GLU A 130 24.16 -18.93 -12.76
CA GLU A 130 25.39 -18.99 -11.99
C GLU A 130 25.24 -18.39 -10.58
N ARG A 131 24.40 -17.35 -10.43
CA ARG A 131 24.27 -16.59 -9.19
C ARG A 131 22.80 -16.26 -8.87
N PRO A 132 21.98 -17.27 -8.51
CA PRO A 132 20.53 -17.10 -8.34
C PRO A 132 20.18 -16.09 -7.26
N PHE A 133 20.97 -16.00 -6.18
CA PHE A 133 20.73 -15.04 -5.09
C PHE A 133 20.95 -13.58 -5.51
N LYS A 134 21.96 -13.32 -6.35
CA LYS A 134 22.19 -11.95 -6.87
C LYS A 134 21.12 -11.58 -7.90
N ALA A 135 20.75 -12.53 -8.76
CA ALA A 135 19.70 -12.33 -9.75
C ALA A 135 18.34 -12.06 -9.10
N SER A 136 17.97 -12.82 -8.06
CA SER A 136 16.73 -12.58 -7.32
C SER A 136 16.74 -11.22 -6.62
N ALA A 137 17.87 -10.78 -6.07
CA ALA A 137 18.01 -9.44 -5.50
C ALA A 137 17.79 -8.33 -6.54
N TYR A 138 18.39 -8.44 -7.74
CA TYR A 138 18.18 -7.46 -8.82
C TYR A 138 16.76 -7.46 -9.36
N ILE A 139 16.15 -8.63 -9.57
CA ILE A 139 14.75 -8.74 -10.01
C ILE A 139 13.82 -8.17 -8.93
N GLY A 140 14.07 -8.47 -7.66
CA GLY A 140 13.33 -7.92 -6.53
C GLY A 140 13.43 -6.40 -6.45
N LEU A 141 14.61 -5.84 -6.65
CA LEU A 141 14.82 -4.39 -6.69
C LEU A 141 14.08 -3.76 -7.87
N LEU A 142 14.26 -4.28 -9.09
CA LEU A 142 13.63 -3.73 -10.30
C LEU A 142 12.10 -3.86 -10.23
N GLY A 143 11.60 -5.02 -9.82
CA GLY A 143 10.18 -5.27 -9.61
C GLY A 143 9.60 -4.40 -8.50
N GLY A 144 10.34 -4.20 -7.41
CA GLY A 144 9.97 -3.31 -6.31
C GLY A 144 9.89 -1.85 -6.77
N LEU A 145 10.89 -1.34 -7.49
CA LEU A 145 10.87 0.02 -8.06
C LEU A 145 9.73 0.18 -9.07
N TRP A 146 9.49 -0.80 -9.92
CA TRP A 146 8.37 -0.79 -10.87
C TRP A 146 7.02 -0.75 -10.15
N ALA A 147 6.84 -1.57 -9.12
CA ALA A 147 5.64 -1.57 -8.30
C ALA A 147 5.45 -0.23 -7.57
N CYS A 148 6.52 0.36 -7.01
CA CYS A 148 6.48 1.67 -6.36
C CYS A 148 6.13 2.78 -7.35
N TYR A 149 6.69 2.75 -8.56
CA TYR A 149 6.36 3.70 -9.62
C TYR A 149 4.88 3.60 -10.02
N TYR A 150 4.37 2.38 -10.20
CA TYR A 150 2.97 2.16 -10.58
C TYR A 150 1.98 2.53 -9.46
N THR A 151 2.38 2.34 -8.21
CA THR A 151 1.55 2.68 -7.03
C THR A 151 1.80 4.09 -6.51
N ASN A 152 2.64 4.91 -7.17
CA ASN A 152 2.96 6.23 -6.68
C ASN A 152 1.71 7.14 -6.69
N PRO A 153 1.30 7.75 -5.56
CA PRO A 153 0.11 8.60 -5.53
C PRO A 153 0.30 9.89 -6.35
N GLU A 154 -0.77 10.32 -7.03
CA GLU A 154 -0.85 11.55 -7.81
C GLU A 154 -1.34 12.75 -6.96
N ASP A 155 -1.37 13.95 -7.52
CA ASP A 155 -1.88 15.16 -6.88
C ASP A 155 -3.37 15.05 -6.50
N THR A 156 -4.18 14.52 -7.40
CA THR A 156 -5.61 14.26 -7.18
C THR A 156 -5.84 13.31 -6.03
N SER A 157 -4.96 12.31 -5.86
CA SER A 157 -5.02 11.38 -4.73
C SER A 157 -4.86 12.11 -3.40
N PHE A 158 -3.90 13.03 -3.28
CA PHE A 158 -3.75 13.81 -2.04
C PHE A 158 -4.98 14.66 -1.75
N GLU A 159 -5.49 15.36 -2.76
CA GLU A 159 -6.68 16.21 -2.61
C GLU A 159 -7.89 15.39 -2.14
N THR A 160 -8.08 14.19 -2.71
CA THR A 160 -9.16 13.29 -2.26
C THR A 160 -8.96 12.82 -0.83
N SER A 161 -7.74 12.39 -0.45
CA SER A 161 -7.44 11.95 0.91
C SER A 161 -7.58 13.09 1.94
N LEU A 162 -7.18 14.31 1.58
CA LEU A 162 -7.31 15.49 2.43
C LEU A 162 -8.78 15.85 2.67
N LEU A 163 -9.59 15.86 1.60
CA LEU A 163 -11.02 16.16 1.72
C LEU A 163 -11.77 15.07 2.48
N GLU A 164 -11.41 13.79 2.29
CA GLU A 164 -11.96 12.69 3.05
C GLU A 164 -11.63 12.80 4.55
N ALA A 165 -10.36 13.08 4.88
CA ALA A 165 -9.95 13.31 6.27
C ALA A 165 -10.68 14.51 6.91
N ALA A 166 -10.88 15.59 6.15
CA ALA A 166 -11.65 16.75 6.61
C ALA A 166 -13.14 16.40 6.84
N ASN A 167 -13.73 15.57 5.99
CA ASN A 167 -15.10 15.09 6.17
C ASN A 167 -15.21 14.21 7.42
N GLN A 168 -14.28 13.26 7.63
CA GLN A 168 -14.25 12.39 8.81
C GLN A 168 -14.16 13.21 10.11
N LEU A 169 -13.28 14.22 10.15
CA LEU A 169 -13.19 15.15 11.28
C LEU A 169 -14.44 16.02 11.44
N GLY A 170 -15.11 16.37 10.34
CA GLY A 170 -16.35 17.15 10.33
C GLY A 170 -17.55 16.40 10.91
N LEU A 171 -17.52 15.06 10.93
CA LEU A 171 -18.53 14.22 11.57
C LEU A 171 -18.38 14.17 13.09
N LEU A 172 -17.19 14.45 13.62
CA LEU A 172 -16.90 14.41 15.04
C LEU A 172 -17.22 15.75 15.71
N SER A 173 -17.69 15.67 16.96
CA SER A 173 -17.82 16.88 17.77
C SER A 173 -16.45 17.44 18.17
N PRO A 174 -16.32 18.76 18.41
CA PRO A 174 -15.06 19.36 18.81
C PRO A 174 -14.45 18.81 20.11
N TRP A 175 -15.25 18.16 20.96
CA TRP A 175 -14.82 17.65 22.26
C TRP A 175 -14.12 16.30 22.20
N ILE A 176 -14.47 15.46 21.21
CA ILE A 176 -13.96 14.09 21.07
C ILE A 176 -12.83 13.97 20.05
N ARG A 177 -12.71 14.93 19.13
CA ARG A 177 -11.69 14.89 18.08
C ARG A 177 -10.29 15.17 18.62
N ASN A 178 -9.29 14.53 18.02
CA ASN A 178 -7.89 14.78 18.32
C ASN A 178 -7.45 16.16 17.81
N GLY A 179 -6.95 17.02 18.71
CA GLY A 179 -6.50 18.38 18.37
C GLY A 179 -5.30 18.40 17.41
N THR A 180 -4.44 17.38 17.43
CA THR A 180 -3.27 17.30 16.54
C THR A 180 -3.68 16.97 15.10
N SER A 181 -4.61 16.04 14.92
CA SER A 181 -5.19 15.66 13.63
C SER A 181 -5.99 16.81 13.04
N ASP A 182 -6.88 17.41 13.84
CA ASP A 182 -7.72 18.55 13.44
C ASP A 182 -6.87 19.76 13.05
N GLY A 183 -5.90 20.14 13.87
CA GLY A 183 -4.99 21.24 13.57
C GLY A 183 -4.17 20.99 12.31
N HIS A 184 -3.72 19.76 12.08
CA HIS A 184 -2.98 19.42 10.87
C HIS A 184 -3.85 19.52 9.62
N VAL A 185 -5.02 18.88 9.60
CA VAL A 185 -5.92 18.90 8.44
C VAL A 185 -6.40 20.32 8.15
N GLN A 186 -6.77 21.09 9.17
CA GLN A 186 -7.14 22.51 8.99
C GLN A 186 -5.98 23.33 8.41
N SER A 187 -4.74 23.08 8.84
CA SER A 187 -3.57 23.76 8.27
C SER A 187 -3.37 23.42 6.79
N LEU A 188 -3.59 22.16 6.39
CA LEU A 188 -3.49 21.71 5.00
C LEU A 188 -4.60 22.31 4.14
N VAL A 189 -5.84 22.27 4.60
CA VAL A 189 -6.99 22.89 3.93
C VAL A 189 -6.78 24.41 3.78
N ARG A 190 -6.21 25.07 4.79
CA ARG A 190 -5.84 26.48 4.69
C ARG A 190 -4.81 26.72 3.59
N LEU A 191 -3.73 25.94 3.55
CA LEU A 191 -2.68 26.07 2.52
C LEU A 191 -3.22 25.80 1.11
N ARG A 192 -4.16 24.87 0.98
CA ARG A 192 -4.89 24.59 -0.25
C ARG A 192 -5.71 25.80 -0.70
N ASN A 193 -6.50 26.38 0.21
CA ASN A 193 -7.31 27.57 -0.07
C ASN A 193 -6.45 28.80 -0.42
N GLU A 194 -5.25 28.90 0.15
CA GLU A 194 -4.26 29.93 -0.17
C GLU A 194 -3.52 29.68 -1.51
N GLY A 195 -3.72 28.56 -2.20
CA GLY A 195 -2.99 28.21 -3.44
C GLY A 195 -1.51 27.87 -3.22
N ARG A 196 -1.12 27.59 -1.97
CA ARG A 196 0.27 27.40 -1.53
C ARG A 196 0.67 25.95 -1.34
N LEU A 197 -0.29 25.03 -1.36
CA LEU A 197 -0.04 23.60 -1.32
C LEU A 197 0.42 23.11 -2.69
N ARG A 198 1.59 22.46 -2.75
CA ARG A 198 2.20 22.00 -4.01
C ARG A 198 2.61 20.54 -3.94
N TYR A 199 2.65 19.93 -5.13
CA TYR A 199 2.97 18.53 -5.33
C TYR A 199 4.17 18.39 -6.25
N ALA A 200 5.03 17.43 -5.95
CA ALA A 200 6.13 17.01 -6.82
C ALA A 200 6.19 15.50 -6.87
N SER A 201 6.02 14.93 -8.07
CA SER A 201 6.25 13.50 -8.30
C SER A 201 7.74 13.25 -8.59
N LEU A 202 8.37 12.40 -7.78
CA LEU A 202 9.76 11.96 -7.92
C LEU A 202 9.85 10.59 -8.62
N GLY A 203 8.75 10.14 -9.25
CA GLY A 203 8.63 8.84 -9.91
C GLY A 203 8.23 7.72 -8.96
N VAL A 204 9.09 7.36 -8.00
CA VAL A 204 8.81 6.26 -7.03
C VAL A 204 8.13 6.73 -5.74
N ALA A 205 8.16 8.04 -5.50
CA ALA A 205 7.51 8.69 -4.37
C ALA A 205 6.97 10.03 -4.83
N SER A 206 6.01 10.56 -4.08
CA SER A 206 5.43 11.88 -4.28
C SER A 206 5.62 12.72 -3.03
N LEU A 207 5.75 14.03 -3.21
CA LEU A 207 6.01 14.95 -2.13
C LEU A 207 4.96 16.05 -2.13
N ALA A 208 4.30 16.26 -0.98
CA ALA A 208 3.48 17.42 -0.73
C ALA A 208 4.28 18.44 0.09
N TYR A 209 4.38 19.68 -0.40
CA TYR A 209 5.18 20.72 0.24
C TYR A 209 4.47 22.08 0.20
N ARG A 210 4.89 22.97 1.11
CA ARG A 210 4.38 24.35 1.18
C ARG A 210 5.21 25.30 0.34
N ALA A 211 4.55 26.05 -0.55
CA ALA A 211 5.09 27.22 -1.22
C ALA A 211 4.80 28.52 -0.42
N GLU A 212 5.62 29.55 -0.64
CA GLU A 212 5.40 30.86 -0.02
C GLU A 212 4.24 31.63 -0.65
N TYR A 213 4.13 31.56 -1.96
CA TYR A 213 3.17 32.30 -2.76
C TYR A 213 2.39 31.38 -3.71
N ASP A 214 1.17 31.80 -4.03
CA ASP A 214 0.36 31.21 -5.11
C ASP A 214 1.01 31.53 -6.48
N PRO A 215 1.07 30.57 -7.43
CA PRO A 215 1.65 30.80 -8.75
C PRO A 215 0.98 31.93 -9.56
N ALA A 216 -0.29 32.24 -9.27
CA ALA A 216 -1.04 33.32 -9.91
C ALA A 216 -0.63 34.70 -9.40
N VAL A 217 0.12 34.79 -8.30
CA VAL A 217 0.56 36.06 -7.72
C VAL A 217 1.64 36.70 -8.61
N GLY A 218 1.45 37.98 -8.90
CA GLY A 218 2.33 38.82 -9.72
C GLY A 218 3.29 39.70 -8.92
N LEU A 219 3.42 39.49 -7.60
CA LEU A 219 4.32 40.26 -6.74
C LEU A 219 5.79 40.01 -7.12
N TYR A 220 6.60 41.07 -7.05
CA TYR A 220 8.04 40.99 -7.33
C TYR A 220 8.74 39.94 -6.44
N GLU A 221 8.38 39.90 -5.16
CA GLU A 221 8.91 38.95 -4.17
C GLU A 221 8.68 37.49 -4.59
N ALA A 222 7.54 37.20 -5.22
CA ALA A 222 7.19 35.85 -5.68
C ALA A 222 7.89 35.45 -6.99
N ARG A 223 8.32 36.42 -7.81
CA ARG A 223 8.92 36.19 -9.14
C ARG A 223 10.44 36.26 -9.15
N CYS A 224 11.04 36.93 -8.17
CA CYS A 224 12.48 37.10 -8.09
C CYS A 224 13.18 35.78 -7.73
N SER A 225 14.07 35.29 -8.59
CA SER A 225 14.84 34.06 -8.35
C SER A 225 15.82 34.18 -7.18
N PHE A 226 16.32 35.38 -6.88
CA PHE A 226 17.22 35.63 -5.75
C PHE A 226 16.51 35.59 -4.39
N LEU A 227 15.21 35.85 -4.37
CA LEU A 227 14.36 35.70 -3.18
C LEU A 227 13.73 34.30 -3.10
N SER A 228 13.96 33.46 -4.11
CA SER A 228 13.44 32.10 -4.11
C SER A 228 14.11 31.25 -3.04
N VAL A 229 13.33 30.30 -2.55
CA VAL A 229 13.74 29.45 -1.44
C VAL A 229 14.94 28.59 -1.80
N PRO A 230 16.01 28.57 -0.98
CA PRO A 230 17.10 27.62 -1.17
C PRO A 230 16.62 26.17 -1.02
N TRP A 231 17.15 25.28 -1.86
CA TRP A 231 16.88 23.83 -1.77
C TRP A 231 17.20 23.22 -0.40
N ARG A 232 18.09 23.85 0.38
CA ARG A 232 18.44 23.43 1.74
C ARG A 232 17.30 23.55 2.74
N GLU A 233 16.35 24.46 2.50
CA GLU A 233 15.19 24.66 3.38
C GLU A 233 13.99 23.81 2.99
N LEU A 234 14.07 23.08 1.87
CA LEU A 234 12.99 22.23 1.37
C LEU A 234 12.53 21.19 2.41
N PRO A 235 13.41 20.50 3.16
CA PRO A 235 12.99 19.54 4.19
C PRO A 235 12.07 20.13 5.27
N ASN A 236 12.25 21.40 5.63
CA ASN A 236 11.43 22.08 6.64
C ASN A 236 10.03 22.45 6.11
N ARG A 237 9.82 22.35 4.79
CA ARG A 237 8.58 22.72 4.10
C ARG A 237 7.80 21.52 3.59
N VAL A 238 8.37 20.32 3.73
CA VAL A 238 7.68 19.07 3.43
C VAL A 238 6.55 18.90 4.43
N LEU A 239 5.35 18.66 3.89
CA LEU A 239 4.14 18.43 4.67
C LEU A 239 3.84 16.93 4.74
N ASP A 240 3.97 16.24 3.61
CA ASP A 240 3.68 14.81 3.49
C ASP A 240 4.51 14.13 2.40
N VAL A 241 4.70 12.83 2.55
CA VAL A 241 5.37 11.92 1.62
C VAL A 241 4.38 10.84 1.19
N GLY A 242 4.13 10.82 -0.12
CA GLY A 242 3.36 9.79 -0.80
C GLY A 242 4.27 8.64 -1.22
N PHE A 243 3.95 7.42 -0.79
CA PHE A 243 4.69 6.22 -1.17
C PHE A 243 3.78 4.99 -1.10
N ALA A 244 3.87 4.11 -2.11
CA ALA A 244 3.10 2.86 -2.20
C ALA A 244 1.57 3.07 -2.10
N GLY A 245 1.04 4.09 -2.78
CA GLY A 245 -0.40 4.34 -2.92
C GLY A 245 -1.04 5.08 -1.74
N ARG A 246 -0.24 5.58 -0.79
CA ARG A 246 -0.75 6.23 0.42
C ARG A 246 0.08 7.46 0.79
N TRP A 247 -0.53 8.32 1.59
CA TRP A 247 0.08 9.53 2.15
C TRP A 247 0.40 9.30 3.62
N TRP A 248 1.69 9.13 3.93
CA TRP A 248 2.11 8.52 5.19
C TRP A 248 1.92 9.43 6.40
N VAL A 249 2.13 10.74 6.25
CA VAL A 249 2.00 11.69 7.35
C VAL A 249 0.53 11.96 7.64
N LEU A 250 -0.30 12.15 6.60
CA LEU A 250 -1.73 12.31 6.75
C LEU A 250 -2.36 11.07 7.38
N ASP A 251 -2.08 9.86 6.86
CA ASP A 251 -2.59 8.60 7.42
C ASP A 251 -2.15 8.40 8.87
N ALA A 252 -0.89 8.70 9.20
CA ALA A 252 -0.39 8.54 10.56
C ALA A 252 -1.08 9.49 11.55
N LYS A 253 -1.33 10.74 11.13
CA LYS A 253 -2.04 11.72 11.96
C LYS A 253 -3.55 11.46 12.03
N MET A 254 -4.11 10.78 11.04
CA MET A 254 -5.52 10.39 11.01
C MET A 254 -5.81 9.03 11.64
N LYS A 255 -4.82 8.34 12.23
CA LYS A 255 -5.03 7.00 12.79
C LYS A 255 -5.98 6.98 14.00
N ASP A 256 -5.77 7.87 14.96
CA ASP A 256 -6.53 7.97 16.22
C ASP A 256 -7.17 9.36 16.32
N TYR A 257 -7.89 9.75 15.26
CA TYR A 257 -8.48 11.09 15.09
C TYR A 257 -9.73 11.32 15.96
N ASP A 258 -10.32 10.26 16.47
CA ASP A 258 -11.51 10.19 17.34
C ASP A 258 -11.16 10.08 18.83
N VAL A 259 -9.87 10.09 19.18
CA VAL A 259 -9.39 10.06 20.57
C VAL A 259 -8.80 11.41 20.95
N ASN A 260 -9.44 12.07 21.92
CA ASN A 260 -8.92 13.30 22.50
C ASN A 260 -8.10 13.03 23.76
N GLU A 261 -6.77 13.05 23.64
CA GLU A 261 -5.86 12.86 24.78
C GLU A 261 -6.06 13.88 25.90
N GLU A 262 -6.59 15.07 25.61
CA GLU A 262 -6.80 16.12 26.62
C GLU A 262 -7.83 15.74 27.67
N GLU A 263 -8.82 14.92 27.30
CA GLU A 263 -9.85 14.41 28.21
C GLU A 263 -9.24 13.47 29.27
N PHE A 264 -8.26 12.66 28.86
CA PHE A 264 -7.68 11.61 29.68
C PHE A 264 -6.48 12.06 30.52
N ARG A 265 -6.01 13.31 30.39
CA ARG A 265 -4.85 13.84 31.14
C ARG A 265 -5.00 13.74 32.66
N ARG A 266 -6.22 13.68 33.18
CA ARG A 266 -6.50 13.59 34.62
C ARG A 266 -6.47 12.15 35.16
N LEU A 267 -6.40 11.15 34.29
CA LEU A 267 -6.38 9.75 34.69
C LEU A 267 -4.99 9.34 35.18
N PRO A 268 -4.92 8.39 36.14
CA PRO A 268 -3.65 7.80 36.53
C PRO A 268 -3.02 7.04 35.35
N PRO A 269 -1.68 6.93 35.28
CA PRO A 269 -0.99 6.30 34.15
C PRO A 269 -1.44 4.87 33.84
N SER A 270 -1.91 4.12 34.85
CA SER A 270 -2.43 2.76 34.68
C SER A 270 -3.74 2.69 33.88
N LEU A 271 -4.51 3.78 33.85
CA LEU A 271 -5.78 3.88 33.10
C LEU A 271 -5.62 4.66 31.80
N ALA A 272 -4.49 5.34 31.59
CA ALA A 272 -4.21 6.11 30.38
C ALA A 272 -3.73 5.25 29.20
N ALA A 273 -3.40 3.98 29.43
CA ALA A 273 -2.96 3.07 28.38
C ALA A 273 -4.14 2.66 27.47
N THR A 274 -4.23 3.26 26.29
CA THR A 274 -5.25 3.03 25.27
C THR A 274 -4.74 2.09 24.17
N ALA A 275 -4.53 0.82 24.51
CA ALA A 275 -4.43 -0.20 23.47
C ALA A 275 -5.86 -0.69 23.13
N PRO A 276 -6.21 -0.87 21.86
CA PRO A 276 -7.48 -1.51 21.51
C PRO A 276 -7.52 -2.91 22.13
N PRO A 277 -8.62 -3.32 22.76
CA PRO A 277 -8.71 -4.64 23.39
C PRO A 277 -8.57 -5.73 22.33
N SER A 278 -7.86 -6.80 22.69
CA SER A 278 -7.78 -7.99 21.84
C SER A 278 -9.13 -8.72 21.81
N ALA A 279 -9.38 -9.49 20.75
CA ALA A 279 -10.63 -10.28 20.63
C ALA A 279 -10.87 -11.18 21.84
N GLN A 280 -9.82 -11.80 22.38
CA GLN A 280 -9.91 -12.64 23.57
C GLN A 280 -10.28 -11.85 24.83
N GLU A 281 -9.81 -10.61 24.96
CA GLU A 281 -10.17 -9.74 26.08
C GLU A 281 -11.63 -9.29 25.97
N THR A 282 -12.10 -8.96 24.77
CA THR A 282 -13.51 -8.64 24.51
C THR A 282 -14.41 -9.83 24.86
N GLU A 283 -14.09 -11.04 24.38
CA GLU A 283 -14.84 -12.27 24.71
C GLU A 283 -14.86 -12.56 26.21
N ARG A 284 -13.73 -12.31 26.91
CA ARG A 284 -13.65 -12.46 28.36
C ARG A 284 -14.58 -11.46 29.06
N ASN A 285 -14.58 -10.20 28.62
CA ASN A 285 -15.43 -9.16 29.21
C ASN A 285 -16.91 -9.47 29.00
N GLU A 286 -17.29 -9.97 27.81
CA GLU A 286 -18.65 -10.43 27.52
C GLU A 286 -19.07 -11.59 28.43
N ARG A 287 -18.21 -12.60 28.62
CA ARG A 287 -18.48 -13.71 29.55
C ARG A 287 -18.65 -13.25 30.99
N LEU A 288 -17.77 -12.37 31.47
CA LEU A 288 -17.87 -11.82 32.82
C LEU A 288 -19.16 -10.99 32.99
N HIS A 289 -19.57 -10.28 31.93
CA HIS A 289 -20.85 -9.58 31.92
C HIS A 289 -22.01 -10.56 32.05
N GLU A 290 -22.06 -11.63 31.25
CA GLU A 290 -23.09 -12.68 31.36
C GLU A 290 -23.12 -13.35 32.75
N GLU A 291 -21.95 -13.59 33.34
CA GLU A 291 -21.84 -14.16 34.68
C GLU A 291 -22.39 -13.24 35.77
N SER A 292 -22.28 -11.92 35.60
CA SER A 292 -22.80 -10.94 36.56
C SER A 292 -24.33 -10.95 36.68
N TRP A 293 -25.04 -11.46 35.67
CA TRP A 293 -26.51 -11.57 35.65
C TRP A 293 -27.04 -12.89 36.21
N LYS A 294 -26.17 -13.83 36.60
CA LYS A 294 -26.60 -15.11 37.13
C LYS A 294 -27.22 -14.93 38.53
N PRO A 295 -28.37 -15.58 38.81
CA PRO A 295 -29.01 -15.47 40.12
C PRO A 295 -28.09 -16.03 41.22
N LEU A 296 -28.07 -15.36 42.36
CA LEU A 296 -27.36 -15.82 43.55
C LEU A 296 -28.03 -17.10 44.06
N VAL A 297 -27.28 -18.21 44.04
CA VAL A 297 -27.73 -19.46 44.65
C VAL A 297 -27.33 -19.44 46.12
N MET A 298 -28.30 -19.24 47.00
CA MET A 298 -28.11 -19.34 48.45
C MET A 298 -28.33 -20.80 48.88
N SER A 299 -27.47 -21.31 49.77
CA SER A 299 -27.75 -22.59 50.42
C SER A 299 -28.94 -22.45 51.37
N GLN A 300 -29.76 -23.48 51.45
CA GLN A 300 -30.99 -23.48 52.27
C GLN A 300 -30.71 -23.10 53.73
N GLU A 301 -29.58 -23.54 54.28
CA GLU A 301 -29.12 -23.23 55.64
C GLU A 301 -28.96 -21.72 55.89
N VAL A 302 -28.53 -20.94 54.89
CA VAL A 302 -28.35 -19.49 55.01
C VAL A 302 -29.67 -18.75 54.86
N ILE A 303 -30.61 -19.31 54.09
CA ILE A 303 -31.98 -18.80 53.98
C ILE A 303 -32.68 -18.99 55.34
N ASP A 304 -32.62 -20.20 55.89
CA ASP A 304 -33.25 -20.54 57.16
C ASP A 304 -32.65 -19.74 58.33
N GLN A 305 -31.33 -19.51 58.32
CA GLN A 305 -30.65 -18.70 59.32
C GLN A 305 -31.07 -17.22 59.23
N ALA A 306 -31.16 -16.64 58.03
CA ALA A 306 -31.62 -15.27 57.82
C ALA A 306 -33.11 -15.09 58.20
N GLU A 307 -33.96 -16.08 57.91
CA GLU A 307 -35.36 -16.08 58.33
C GLU A 307 -35.47 -16.12 59.87
N SER A 308 -34.65 -16.94 60.55
CA SER A 308 -34.63 -17.01 62.01
C SER A 308 -34.13 -15.73 62.70
N GLU A 309 -33.15 -15.04 62.10
CA GLU A 309 -32.61 -13.77 62.60
C GLU A 309 -33.61 -12.62 62.40
N SER A 310 -34.32 -12.60 61.26
CA SER A 310 -35.38 -11.61 61.00
C SER A 310 -36.59 -11.77 61.92
N ALA A 311 -36.97 -13.01 62.24
CA ALA A 311 -38.04 -13.31 63.20
C ALA A 311 -37.66 -12.94 64.65
N GLY A 312 -36.37 -12.87 64.97
CA GLY A 312 -35.87 -12.44 66.28
C GLY A 312 -35.88 -10.93 66.51
N GLN A 313 -36.04 -10.11 65.46
CA GLN A 313 -35.88 -8.65 65.52
C GLN A 313 -37.21 -7.88 65.61
N ASP A 314 -38.35 -8.52 65.40
CA ASP A 314 -39.70 -7.95 65.56
C ASP A 314 -40.16 -7.81 67.04
N THR A 315 -39.30 -8.12 68.01
CA THR A 315 -39.60 -8.00 69.46
C THR A 315 -38.74 -6.92 70.15
N GLN A 316 -38.64 -5.71 69.59
CA GLN A 316 -38.31 -4.50 70.38
C GLN A 316 -39.19 -3.33 69.95
N THR A 317 -40.36 -3.23 70.59
CA THR A 317 -41.25 -2.06 70.59
C THR A 317 -40.56 -0.89 71.31
N PRO A 318 -40.36 0.29 70.70
CA PRO A 318 -40.15 1.51 71.47
C PRO A 318 -41.52 2.01 71.98
N THR A 319 -41.61 2.18 73.29
CA THR A 319 -42.78 2.68 74.03
C THR A 319 -43.07 4.15 73.66
N PRO A 320 -44.32 4.56 73.39
CA PRO A 320 -44.65 5.96 73.18
C PRO A 320 -44.91 6.66 74.52
N THR A 321 -44.27 7.81 74.75
CA THR A 321 -44.73 8.79 75.74
C THR A 321 -45.10 10.07 74.99
N ASP A 322 -46.35 10.48 75.16
CA ASP A 322 -46.95 11.69 74.63
C ASP A 322 -46.18 12.97 75.04
N THR A 323 -46.24 14.01 74.19
CA THR A 323 -46.86 15.31 74.53
C THR A 323 -46.27 16.48 73.69
N GLN A 324 -47.17 17.09 72.91
CA GLN A 324 -47.30 18.51 72.49
C GLN A 324 -46.35 19.17 71.46
N THR A 325 -46.98 19.54 70.34
CA THR A 325 -47.02 20.88 69.70
C THR A 325 -45.96 21.91 70.09
N GLU A 326 -45.19 22.37 69.10
CA GLU A 326 -45.08 23.80 68.79
C GLU A 326 -44.64 24.04 67.33
N THR A 327 -45.49 24.72 66.58
CA THR A 327 -45.20 25.36 65.30
C THR A 327 -44.12 26.43 65.46
N LYS A 328 -43.08 26.44 64.61
CA LYS A 328 -42.47 27.72 64.19
C LYS A 328 -41.81 27.66 62.80
N SER A 329 -42.35 28.52 61.94
CA SER A 329 -41.87 28.93 60.63
C SER A 329 -40.54 29.70 60.73
N THR A 330 -39.56 29.41 59.87
CA THR A 330 -38.57 30.36 59.27
C THR A 330 -37.78 29.61 58.19
N ALA A 331 -38.05 29.80 56.89
CA ALA A 331 -37.32 30.69 55.98
C ALA A 331 -35.82 30.89 56.31
N VAL A 332 -34.91 30.36 55.48
CA VAL A 332 -33.64 31.02 55.10
C VAL A 332 -33.23 30.58 53.69
N THR A 333 -33.00 31.59 52.87
CA THR A 333 -32.33 31.63 51.58
C THR A 333 -30.83 31.82 51.82
N GLU A 334 -29.97 31.05 51.13
CA GLU A 334 -28.81 31.52 50.34
C GLU A 334 -28.07 30.34 49.71
#